data_AF-A0A7S3D2L3-F1
#
_entry.id   AF-A0A7S3D2L3-F1
#
_cell.length_a   1.000
_cell.length_b   1.000
_cell.length_c   1.000
_cell.angle_alpha   90.00
_cell.angle_beta   90.00
_cell.angle_gamma   90.00
#
_symmetry.space_group_name_H-M   'P 1'
#
loop_
_entity.id
_entity.type
_entity.pdbx_description
1 polymer ?
#
loop_
_entity_poly.entity_id
_entity_poly.type
_entity_poly.pdbx_seq_one_letter_code
_entity_poly.pdbx_strand_id
1 'polypeptide(L)'
;MVQWKKAKARAAISKTLASMSRQGMSSEGEKGLGSESGQLGEEPSVRMGRADALTKKVKGLMASRKASNLLQSLGGHPMSASRRDGSSYGSMEGDILSASPSMGKSMLSQLELEEMEEDRAEMEKRREREFEEEEEKAAWQQFEEEKEAMKEEQRRREAELTAEIDAAERRVRKRKTKRLLAPAIYCAVNFTCTSHFNSSQ
;
A
#
# COMPACT_ATOMS: atom_id res chain seq x y z
N MET A 1 42.15 38.02 6.59
CA MET A 1 42.09 37.00 7.67
C MET A 1 40.69 36.51 8.04
N VAL A 2 39.65 37.37 8.11
CA VAL A 2 38.28 36.96 8.51
C VAL A 2 37.57 36.08 7.47
N GLN A 3 37.80 36.32 6.17
CA GLN A 3 37.17 35.52 5.10
C GLN A 3 37.71 34.08 5.00
N TRP A 4 39.01 33.87 5.26
CA TRP A 4 39.60 32.54 5.34
C TRP A 4 39.07 31.71 6.52
N LYS A 5 38.78 32.35 7.66
CA LYS A 5 38.16 31.67 8.81
C LYS A 5 36.72 31.23 8.51
N LYS A 6 35.95 32.02 7.75
CA LYS A 6 34.57 31.66 7.33
C LYS A 6 34.54 30.51 6.33
N ALA A 7 35.48 30.45 5.39
CA ALA A 7 35.57 29.36 4.41
C ALA A 7 35.93 28.02 5.07
N LYS A 8 36.89 28.02 6.01
CA LYS A 8 37.30 26.80 6.72
C LYS A 8 36.19 26.20 7.58
N ALA A 9 35.34 27.05 8.17
CA ALA A 9 34.17 26.61 8.93
C ALA A 9 33.09 25.98 8.02
N ARG A 10 32.80 26.56 6.86
CA ARG A 10 31.84 25.97 5.89
C ARG A 10 32.31 24.62 5.36
N ALA A 11 33.59 24.48 5.06
CA ALA A 11 34.16 23.21 4.58
C ALA A 11 34.08 22.10 5.66
N ALA A 12 34.31 22.44 6.93
CA ALA A 12 34.15 21.50 8.03
C ALA A 12 32.70 21.02 8.20
N ILE A 13 31.73 21.94 8.18
CA ILE A 13 30.30 21.62 8.32
C ILE A 13 29.81 20.73 7.17
N SER A 14 30.23 21.02 5.92
CA SER A 14 29.86 20.20 4.76
C SER A 14 30.41 18.77 4.86
N LYS A 15 31.63 18.60 5.38
CA LYS A 15 32.24 17.27 5.60
C LYS A 15 31.54 16.49 6.71
N THR A 16 31.10 17.15 7.78
CA THR A 16 30.32 16.52 8.86
C THR A 16 28.92 16.14 8.41
N LEU A 17 28.25 16.99 7.62
CA LEU A 17 26.92 16.71 7.08
C LEU A 17 26.94 15.52 6.10
N ALA A 18 27.94 15.47 5.22
CA ALA A 18 28.16 14.34 4.32
C ALA A 18 28.49 13.03 5.06
N SER A 19 29.17 13.11 6.21
CA SER A 19 29.46 11.96 7.07
C SER A 19 28.23 11.47 7.83
N MET A 20 27.36 12.38 8.28
CA MET A 20 26.11 12.00 8.95
C MET A 20 25.08 11.39 7.99
N SER A 21 25.07 11.79 6.71
CA SER A 21 24.22 11.16 5.69
C SER A 21 24.60 9.71 5.36
N ARG A 22 25.82 9.26 5.68
CA ARG A 22 26.27 7.86 5.47
C ARG A 22 26.10 6.97 6.70
N GLN A 23 25.79 7.54 7.86
CA GLN A 23 25.71 6.78 9.12
C GLN A 23 24.28 6.34 9.47
N GLY A 24 23.30 6.60 8.60
CA GLY A 24 21.87 6.31 8.83
C GLY A 24 21.29 5.08 8.13
N MET A 25 22.08 4.25 7.43
CA MET A 25 21.56 3.09 6.69
C MET A 25 22.46 1.84 6.83
N SER A 26 22.90 1.51 8.05
CA SER A 26 23.45 0.18 8.34
C SER A 26 23.08 -0.30 9.75
N SER A 27 21.87 -0.80 9.88
CA SER A 27 21.53 -1.91 10.77
C SER A 27 20.66 -2.82 9.92
N GLU A 28 21.18 -3.92 9.36
CA GLU A 28 21.16 -5.21 10.07
C GLU A 28 19.93 -5.34 11.00
N GLY A 29 18.77 -5.27 10.36
CA GLY A 29 17.47 -5.71 10.87
C GLY A 29 16.87 -6.62 9.81
N GLU A 30 17.55 -7.73 9.55
CA GLU A 30 17.08 -8.83 8.72
C GLU A 30 15.86 -9.49 9.39
N LYS A 31 14.85 -9.82 8.58
CA LYS A 31 13.62 -10.60 8.86
C LYS A 31 12.37 -9.81 9.26
N GLY A 32 11.67 -9.32 8.24
CA GLY A 32 10.25 -9.03 8.28
C GLY A 32 9.63 -9.35 6.92
N LEU A 33 8.99 -10.51 6.82
CA LEU A 33 8.20 -10.93 5.67
C LEU A 33 6.99 -10.01 5.51
N GLY A 34 6.72 -9.59 4.28
CA GLY A 34 5.39 -9.14 3.86
C GLY A 34 5.12 -7.64 3.95
N SER A 35 5.29 -6.95 2.81
CA SER A 35 4.44 -5.80 2.48
C SER A 35 4.58 -5.51 0.99
N GLU A 36 3.82 -6.27 0.20
CA GLU A 36 3.36 -5.82 -1.11
C GLU A 36 2.40 -4.64 -0.87
N SER A 37 2.90 -3.42 -0.99
CA SER A 37 2.02 -2.26 -1.12
C SER A 37 2.71 -1.13 -1.88
N GLY A 38 2.40 -1.09 -3.18
CA GLY A 38 2.31 0.09 -4.04
C GLY A 38 3.33 1.22 -3.85
N GLN A 39 4.41 1.19 -4.64
CA GLN A 39 5.22 2.38 -4.90
C GLN A 39 5.17 2.74 -6.40
N LEU A 40 4.18 3.57 -6.75
CA LEU A 40 3.92 4.14 -8.08
C LEU A 40 4.91 5.28 -8.44
N GLY A 41 6.22 5.02 -8.36
CA GLY A 41 7.21 6.09 -8.59
C GLY A 41 8.60 5.71 -9.10
N GLU A 42 8.87 4.45 -9.48
CA GLU A 42 10.21 4.07 -9.97
C GLU A 42 10.41 4.36 -11.48
N GLU A 43 11.57 4.94 -11.81
CA GLU A 43 12.04 5.24 -13.17
C GLU A 43 12.08 3.99 -14.10
N PRO A 44 11.85 4.16 -15.42
CA PRO A 44 11.65 3.05 -16.36
C PRO A 44 12.84 2.09 -16.54
N SER A 45 14.06 2.47 -16.16
CA SER A 45 15.25 1.61 -16.24
C SER A 45 15.24 0.46 -15.22
N VAL A 46 14.58 0.64 -14.07
CA VAL A 46 14.44 -0.39 -13.02
C VAL A 46 13.30 -1.36 -13.32
N ARG A 47 12.27 -0.92 -14.06
CA ARG A 47 11.15 -1.77 -14.50
C ARG A 47 11.58 -2.89 -15.47
N MET A 48 12.56 -2.64 -16.34
CA MET A 48 13.03 -3.67 -17.29
C MET A 48 13.79 -4.82 -16.62
N GLY A 49 14.48 -4.58 -15.49
CA GLY A 49 15.20 -5.63 -14.75
C GLY A 49 14.30 -6.57 -13.94
N ARG A 50 13.10 -6.12 -13.53
CA ARG A 50 12.13 -6.94 -12.77
C ARG A 50 11.36 -7.91 -13.66
N ALA A 51 11.08 -7.54 -14.91
CA ALA A 51 10.37 -8.43 -15.85
C ALA A 51 11.20 -9.70 -16.13
N ASP A 52 12.49 -9.56 -16.41
CA ASP A 52 13.38 -10.71 -16.69
C ASP A 52 13.54 -11.67 -15.50
N ALA A 53 13.47 -11.16 -14.26
CA ALA A 53 13.53 -11.99 -13.05
C ALA A 53 12.23 -12.77 -12.81
N LEU A 54 11.07 -12.15 -13.10
CA LEU A 54 9.77 -12.80 -13.06
C LEU A 54 9.65 -13.86 -14.16
N THR A 55 10.09 -13.57 -15.39
CA THR A 55 10.01 -14.53 -16.51
C THR A 55 10.94 -15.74 -16.30
N LYS A 56 12.11 -15.57 -15.66
CA LYS A 56 12.98 -16.70 -15.29
C LYS A 56 12.38 -17.57 -14.16
N LYS A 57 11.72 -16.97 -13.17
CA LYS A 57 11.00 -17.73 -12.12
C LYS A 57 9.78 -18.47 -12.68
N VAL A 58 9.02 -17.86 -13.57
CA VAL A 58 7.85 -18.47 -14.21
C VAL A 58 8.24 -19.61 -15.17
N LYS A 59 9.30 -19.45 -15.98
CA LYS A 59 9.85 -20.55 -16.79
C LYS A 59 10.36 -21.72 -15.93
N GLY A 60 10.98 -21.42 -14.77
CA GLY A 60 11.40 -22.44 -13.81
C GLY A 60 10.23 -23.19 -13.16
N LEU A 61 9.10 -22.52 -12.94
CA LEU A 61 7.87 -23.11 -12.40
C LEU A 61 7.14 -24.00 -13.42
N MET A 62 7.10 -23.59 -14.69
CA MET A 62 6.56 -24.39 -15.80
C MET A 62 7.38 -25.66 -16.09
N ALA A 63 8.66 -25.70 -15.70
CA ALA A 63 9.54 -26.87 -15.85
C ALA A 63 9.46 -27.85 -14.65
N SER A 64 8.73 -27.51 -13.59
CA SER A 64 8.55 -28.40 -12.43
C SER A 64 7.53 -29.49 -12.74
N ARG A 65 7.95 -30.76 -12.69
CA ARG A 65 7.12 -31.96 -12.92
C ARG A 65 5.82 -32.00 -12.08
N LYS A 66 5.71 -31.21 -11.01
CA LYS A 66 4.50 -31.11 -10.18
C LYS A 66 3.37 -30.27 -10.79
N ALA A 67 3.66 -29.29 -11.66
CA ALA A 67 2.63 -28.46 -12.28
C ALA A 67 1.95 -29.14 -13.49
N SER A 68 2.66 -30.04 -14.19
CA SER A 68 2.08 -30.86 -15.27
C SER A 68 0.93 -31.75 -14.79
N ASN A 69 0.98 -32.26 -13.56
CA ASN A 69 -0.09 -33.10 -13.03
C ASN A 69 -1.39 -32.32 -12.74
N LEU A 70 -1.31 -31.02 -12.47
CA LEU A 70 -2.48 -30.17 -12.20
C LEU A 70 -3.20 -29.75 -13.49
N LEU A 71 -2.46 -29.58 -14.59
CA LEU A 71 -3.04 -29.35 -15.91
C LEU A 71 -3.52 -30.64 -16.58
N GLN A 72 -2.92 -31.78 -16.28
CA GLN A 72 -3.49 -33.09 -16.67
C GLN A 72 -4.77 -33.42 -15.90
N SER A 73 -4.90 -33.02 -14.62
CA SER A 73 -6.14 -33.23 -13.86
C SER A 73 -7.30 -32.33 -14.28
N LEU A 74 -7.02 -31.17 -14.90
CA LEU A 74 -8.05 -30.21 -15.35
C LEU A 74 -8.36 -30.28 -16.85
N GLY A 75 -7.59 -31.05 -17.65
CA GLY A 75 -7.70 -31.07 -19.12
C GLY A 75 -7.89 -32.45 -19.75
N GLY A 76 -8.35 -33.47 -19.01
CA GLY A 76 -8.26 -34.86 -19.47
C GLY A 76 -9.38 -35.79 -19.03
N HIS A 77 -10.64 -35.41 -19.20
CA HIS A 77 -11.70 -36.40 -19.39
C HIS A 77 -11.98 -36.52 -20.89
N PRO A 78 -11.43 -37.53 -21.61
CA PRO A 78 -12.08 -37.93 -22.84
C PRO A 78 -13.51 -38.34 -22.46
N MET A 79 -14.48 -37.59 -22.97
CA MET A 79 -15.86 -38.04 -23.04
C MET A 79 -15.84 -39.45 -23.62
N SER A 80 -16.17 -40.43 -22.80
CA SER A 80 -16.44 -41.79 -23.22
C SER A 80 -17.47 -41.72 -24.33
N ALA A 81 -17.00 -41.79 -25.57
CA ALA A 81 -17.85 -42.07 -26.72
C ALA A 81 -18.41 -43.47 -26.46
N SER A 82 -19.59 -43.54 -25.83
CA SER A 82 -20.39 -44.74 -25.88
C SER A 82 -20.68 -44.97 -27.35
N ARG A 83 -20.06 -46.00 -27.91
CA ARG A 83 -20.65 -46.76 -29.00
C ARG A 83 -22.07 -47.11 -28.55
N ARG A 84 -23.05 -46.32 -28.98
CA ARG A 84 -24.43 -46.78 -29.02
C ARG A 84 -24.53 -47.57 -30.30
N ASP A 85 -24.48 -48.88 -30.12
CA ASP A 85 -24.75 -49.85 -31.16
C ASP A 85 -26.09 -49.49 -31.82
N GLY A 86 -26.04 -49.32 -33.14
CA GLY A 86 -27.24 -49.42 -33.93
C GLY A 86 -27.71 -50.87 -33.88
N SER A 87 -28.83 -51.12 -33.19
CA SER A 87 -29.68 -52.26 -33.50
C SER A 87 -31.11 -52.07 -32.96
N SER A 88 -32.02 -51.87 -33.91
CA SER A 88 -33.38 -52.45 -33.96
C SER A 88 -34.29 -52.39 -32.73
N TYR A 89 -35.22 -51.43 -32.72
CA TYR A 89 -36.64 -51.61 -32.37
C TYR A 89 -37.34 -50.40 -33.02
N GLY A 90 -37.97 -50.52 -34.19
CA GLY A 90 -39.12 -51.37 -34.41
C GLY A 90 -40.36 -50.49 -34.37
N SER A 91 -40.75 -49.98 -35.54
CA SER A 91 -42.08 -49.48 -35.92
C SER A 91 -43.14 -49.49 -34.81
N MET A 92 -43.37 -48.35 -34.16
CA MET A 92 -44.69 -47.98 -33.63
C MET A 92 -45.22 -46.82 -34.48
N GLU A 93 -45.52 -47.11 -35.75
CA GLU A 93 -46.68 -46.46 -36.35
C GLU A 93 -47.92 -47.13 -35.76
N GLY A 94 -48.77 -46.34 -35.11
CA GLY A 94 -50.08 -46.78 -34.63
C GLY A 94 -50.23 -46.85 -33.11
N ASP A 95 -50.18 -45.70 -32.45
CA ASP A 95 -51.03 -45.42 -31.29
C ASP A 95 -51.09 -43.89 -31.11
N ILE A 96 -52.02 -43.26 -31.82
CA ILE A 96 -52.47 -41.91 -31.50
C ILE A 96 -53.27 -42.06 -30.20
N LEU A 97 -52.56 -42.17 -29.08
CA LEU A 97 -53.15 -41.92 -27.78
C LEU A 97 -53.69 -40.50 -27.84
N SER A 98 -55.02 -40.41 -27.75
CA SER A 98 -55.78 -39.20 -27.56
C SER A 98 -55.14 -38.38 -26.44
N ALA A 99 -54.27 -37.44 -26.81
CA ALA A 99 -53.75 -36.45 -25.89
C ALA A 99 -54.96 -35.64 -25.41
N SER A 100 -55.38 -35.89 -24.17
CA SER A 100 -56.42 -35.11 -23.53
C SER A 100 -56.04 -33.63 -23.61
N PRO A 101 -56.95 -32.72 -23.98
CA PRO A 101 -56.70 -31.27 -24.03
C PRO A 101 -56.20 -30.67 -22.70
N SER A 102 -56.22 -31.44 -21.61
CA SER A 102 -55.73 -31.07 -20.28
C SER A 102 -54.20 -31.14 -20.12
N MET A 103 -53.47 -31.91 -20.94
CA MET A 103 -52.01 -32.05 -20.81
C MET A 103 -51.24 -30.82 -21.34
N GLY A 104 -51.77 -30.13 -22.37
CA GLY A 104 -51.15 -28.91 -22.92
C GLY A 104 -51.23 -27.70 -21.99
N LYS A 105 -52.29 -27.60 -21.17
CA LYS A 105 -52.43 -26.54 -20.15
C LYS A 105 -51.47 -26.72 -18.97
N SER A 106 -51.12 -27.96 -18.64
CA SER A 106 -50.17 -28.26 -17.56
C SER A 106 -48.73 -27.91 -17.93
N MET A 107 -48.32 -28.11 -19.18
CA MET A 107 -46.98 -27.76 -19.66
C MET A 107 -46.81 -26.24 -19.85
N LEU A 108 -47.83 -25.55 -20.37
CA LEU A 108 -47.83 -24.08 -20.46
C LEU A 108 -47.80 -23.42 -19.08
N SER A 109 -48.56 -23.93 -18.12
CA SER A 109 -48.53 -23.44 -16.74
C SER A 109 -47.20 -23.70 -16.02
N GLN A 110 -46.45 -24.75 -16.41
CA GLN A 110 -45.11 -24.99 -15.86
C GLN A 110 -44.08 -24.04 -16.45
N LEU A 111 -44.15 -23.74 -17.75
CA LEU A 111 -43.28 -22.76 -18.41
C LEU A 111 -43.49 -21.34 -17.84
N GLU A 112 -44.75 -20.93 -17.60
CA GLU A 112 -45.06 -19.64 -16.97
C GLU A 112 -44.57 -19.56 -15.51
N LEU A 113 -44.54 -20.68 -14.78
CA LEU A 113 -44.00 -20.74 -13.43
C LEU A 113 -42.47 -20.64 -13.43
N GLU A 114 -41.79 -21.27 -14.38
CA GLU A 114 -40.33 -21.22 -14.53
C GLU A 114 -39.85 -19.80 -14.91
N GLU A 115 -40.55 -19.12 -15.84
CA GLU A 115 -40.24 -17.73 -16.21
C GLU A 115 -40.37 -16.74 -15.03
N MET A 116 -41.39 -16.90 -14.17
CA MET A 116 -41.53 -16.05 -12.98
C MET A 116 -40.49 -16.34 -11.88
N GLU A 117 -39.96 -17.56 -11.82
CA GLU A 117 -38.89 -17.92 -10.89
C GLU A 117 -37.54 -17.32 -11.33
N GLU A 118 -37.26 -17.33 -12.63
CA GLU A 118 -36.08 -16.69 -13.22
C GLU A 118 -36.09 -15.16 -12.98
N ASP A 119 -37.23 -14.50 -13.18
CA ASP A 119 -37.39 -13.07 -12.93
C ASP A 119 -37.18 -12.71 -11.45
N ARG A 120 -37.66 -13.54 -10.52
CA ARG A 120 -37.41 -13.34 -9.08
C ARG A 120 -35.93 -13.48 -8.72
N ALA A 121 -35.26 -14.48 -9.29
CA ALA A 121 -33.84 -14.69 -9.05
C ALA A 121 -32.99 -13.54 -9.63
N GLU A 122 -33.38 -12.95 -10.77
CA GLU A 122 -32.69 -11.78 -11.31
C GLU A 122 -32.90 -10.54 -10.42
N MET A 123 -34.13 -10.32 -9.93
CA MET A 123 -34.43 -9.22 -9.03
C MET A 123 -33.69 -9.32 -7.70
N GLU A 124 -33.56 -10.52 -7.14
CA GLU A 124 -32.80 -10.77 -5.90
C GLU A 124 -31.31 -10.50 -6.11
N LYS A 125 -30.72 -10.99 -7.21
CA LYS A 125 -29.31 -10.69 -7.57
C LYS A 125 -29.03 -9.22 -7.83
N ARG A 126 -30.03 -8.43 -8.24
CA ARG A 126 -29.86 -6.96 -8.39
C ARG A 126 -29.84 -6.30 -7.03
N ARG A 127 -30.73 -6.68 -6.11
CA ARG A 127 -30.75 -6.16 -4.75
C ARG A 127 -29.49 -6.50 -3.96
N GLU A 128 -28.98 -7.72 -4.09
CA GLU A 128 -27.71 -8.12 -3.46
C GLU A 128 -26.55 -7.25 -3.94
N ARG A 129 -26.45 -7.02 -5.26
CA ARG A 129 -25.41 -6.15 -5.83
C ARG A 129 -25.54 -4.70 -5.38
N GLU A 130 -26.77 -4.17 -5.35
CA GLU A 130 -27.03 -2.82 -4.86
C GLU A 130 -26.61 -2.67 -3.40
N PHE A 131 -26.90 -3.68 -2.57
CA PHE A 131 -26.50 -3.70 -1.16
C PHE A 131 -24.98 -3.80 -1.00
N GLU A 132 -24.30 -4.68 -1.73
CA GLU A 132 -22.83 -4.80 -1.72
C GLU A 132 -22.16 -3.48 -2.17
N GLU A 133 -22.69 -2.83 -3.20
CA GLU A 133 -22.19 -1.52 -3.65
C GLU A 133 -22.41 -0.41 -2.61
N GLU A 134 -23.53 -0.43 -1.88
CA GLU A 134 -23.80 0.52 -0.80
C GLU A 134 -22.87 0.30 0.41
N GLU A 135 -22.63 -0.96 0.79
CA GLU A 135 -21.68 -1.31 1.85
C GLU A 135 -20.25 -0.91 1.46
N GLU A 136 -19.83 -1.16 0.22
CA GLU A 136 -18.52 -0.74 -0.27
C GLU A 136 -18.39 0.79 -0.23
N LYS A 137 -19.40 1.53 -0.69
CA LYS A 137 -19.41 3.00 -0.62
C LYS A 137 -19.30 3.51 0.82
N ALA A 138 -20.02 2.90 1.76
CA ALA A 138 -19.95 3.26 3.17
C ALA A 138 -18.56 2.98 3.78
N ALA A 139 -17.95 1.84 3.45
CA ALA A 139 -16.61 1.48 3.90
C ALA A 139 -15.55 2.44 3.35
N TRP A 140 -15.67 2.85 2.08
CA TRP A 140 -14.78 3.85 1.48
C TRP A 140 -14.88 5.21 2.17
N GLN A 141 -16.09 5.66 2.51
CA GLN A 141 -16.28 6.92 3.24
C GLN A 141 -15.62 6.88 4.62
N GLN A 142 -15.81 5.80 5.39
CA GLN A 142 -15.15 5.62 6.69
C GLN A 142 -13.62 5.64 6.55
N PHE A 143 -13.08 4.98 5.54
CA PHE A 143 -11.65 4.98 5.28
C PHE A 143 -11.11 6.38 4.93
N GLU A 144 -11.85 7.16 4.15
CA GLU A 144 -11.47 8.55 3.85
C GLU A 144 -11.48 9.43 5.11
N GLU A 145 -12.50 9.31 5.96
CA GLU A 145 -12.59 10.02 7.24
C GLU A 145 -11.44 9.66 8.18
N GLU A 146 -11.13 8.37 8.34
CA GLU A 146 -10.01 7.91 9.17
C GLU A 146 -8.66 8.42 8.64
N LYS A 147 -8.49 8.41 7.31
CA LYS A 147 -7.29 8.93 6.66
C LYS A 147 -7.12 10.43 6.88
N GLU A 148 -8.21 11.20 6.87
CA GLU A 148 -8.17 12.63 7.19
C GLU A 148 -7.86 12.87 8.67
N ALA A 149 -8.49 12.13 9.58
CA ALA A 149 -8.20 12.19 11.01
C ALA A 149 -6.73 11.89 11.32
N MET A 150 -6.16 10.86 10.69
CA MET A 150 -4.75 10.50 10.84
C MET A 150 -3.81 11.60 10.32
N LYS A 151 -4.14 12.23 9.18
CA LYS A 151 -3.37 13.36 8.64
C LYS A 151 -3.41 14.57 9.57
N GLU A 152 -4.56 14.85 10.18
CA GLU A 152 -4.68 15.95 11.15
C GLU A 152 -3.84 15.67 12.40
N GLU A 153 -3.89 14.44 12.92
CA GLU A 153 -3.08 14.03 14.06
C GLU A 153 -1.58 14.12 13.76
N GLN A 154 -1.15 13.72 12.55
CA GLN A 154 0.24 13.90 12.11
C GLN A 154 0.65 15.37 12.12
N ARG A 155 -0.18 16.28 11.58
CA ARG A 155 0.11 17.73 11.62
C ARG A 155 0.21 18.27 13.04
N ARG A 156 -0.65 17.79 13.97
CA ARG A 156 -0.57 18.19 15.39
C ARG A 156 0.75 17.73 16.02
N ARG A 157 1.12 16.46 15.82
CA ARG A 157 2.40 15.92 16.33
C ARG A 157 3.62 16.62 15.71
N GLU A 158 3.58 16.97 14.43
CA GLU A 158 4.64 17.76 13.78
C GLU A 158 4.74 19.17 14.37
N ALA A 159 3.62 19.83 14.65
CA ALA A 159 3.59 21.14 15.30
C ALA A 159 4.15 21.08 16.74
N GLU A 160 3.85 20.03 17.49
CA GLU A 160 4.40 19.80 18.83
C GLU A 160 5.93 19.59 18.78
N LEU A 161 6.41 18.73 17.88
CA LEU A 161 7.84 18.46 17.72
C LEU A 161 8.61 19.72 17.29
N THR A 162 8.05 20.53 16.40
CA THR A 162 8.68 21.79 15.99
C THR A 162 8.73 22.80 17.14
N ALA A 163 7.67 22.89 17.95
CA ALA A 163 7.67 23.72 19.15
C ALA A 163 8.70 23.26 20.20
N GLU A 164 8.90 21.95 20.35
CA GLU A 164 9.93 21.39 21.24
C GLU A 164 11.35 21.72 20.75
N ILE A 165 11.60 21.61 19.44
CA ILE A 165 12.88 21.98 18.83
C ILE A 165 13.17 23.47 19.06
N ASP A 166 12.19 24.34 18.83
CA ASP A 166 12.30 25.78 19.08
C ASP A 166 12.58 26.09 20.56
N ALA A 167 11.89 25.40 21.47
CA ALA A 167 12.12 25.55 22.90
C ALA A 167 13.54 25.10 23.29
N ALA A 168 14.02 23.98 22.73
CA ALA A 168 15.37 23.49 22.93
C ALA A 168 16.42 24.47 22.36
N GLU A 169 16.20 25.02 21.17
CA GLU A 169 17.08 26.01 20.55
C GLU A 169 17.17 27.27 21.41
N ARG A 170 16.03 27.79 21.92
CA ARG A 170 16.02 28.93 22.85
C ARG A 170 16.83 28.63 24.11
N ARG A 171 16.76 27.42 24.66
CA ARG A 171 17.59 27.00 25.82
C ARG A 171 19.08 26.99 25.47
N VAL A 172 19.45 26.47 24.31
CA VAL A 172 20.85 26.46 23.83
C VAL A 172 21.35 27.89 23.60
N ARG A 173 20.55 28.76 22.98
CA ARG A 173 20.90 30.17 22.77
C ARG A 173 21.12 30.89 24.10
N LYS A 174 20.23 30.72 25.08
CA LYS A 174 20.41 31.28 26.44
C LYS A 174 21.68 30.77 27.12
N ARG A 175 22.03 29.48 26.95
CA ARG A 175 23.28 28.93 27.50
C ARG A 175 24.51 29.50 26.79
N LYS A 176 24.48 29.65 25.46
CA LYS A 176 25.57 30.27 24.68
C LYS A 176 25.75 31.74 25.05
N THR A 177 24.68 32.52 25.17
CA THR A 177 24.78 33.93 25.56
C THR A 177 25.34 34.10 26.97
N LYS A 178 24.92 33.29 27.94
CA LYS A 178 25.49 33.30 29.31
C LYS A 178 26.99 32.97 29.32
N ARG A 179 27.42 31.98 28.53
CA ARG A 179 28.85 31.61 28.41
C ARG A 179 29.70 32.73 27.79
N LEU A 180 29.13 33.54 26.90
CA LEU A 180 29.84 34.65 26.24
C LEU A 180 29.80 35.95 27.05
N LEU A 181 28.75 36.19 27.83
CA LEU A 181 28.60 37.41 28.63
C LEU A 181 29.56 37.45 29.83
N ALA A 182 29.79 36.33 30.51
CA ALA A 182 30.62 36.31 31.72
C ALA A 182 32.09 36.75 31.46
N PRO A 183 32.79 36.26 30.43
CA PRO A 183 34.13 36.76 30.08
C PRO A 183 34.14 38.23 29.67
N ALA A 184 33.10 38.69 28.96
CA ALA A 184 33.01 40.08 28.52
C ALA A 184 32.82 41.05 29.72
N ILE A 185 31.95 40.70 30.66
CA ILE A 185 31.75 41.46 31.91
C ILE A 185 33.05 41.49 32.71
N TYR A 186 33.74 40.35 32.87
CA TYR A 186 35.01 40.28 33.59
C TYR A 186 36.08 41.18 32.97
N CYS A 187 36.26 41.14 31.64
CA CYS A 187 37.19 42.02 30.94
C CYS A 187 36.84 43.51 31.12
N ALA A 188 35.56 43.88 31.02
CA ALA A 188 35.12 45.26 31.19
C ALA A 188 35.40 45.79 32.59
N VAL A 189 35.04 45.01 33.62
CA VAL A 189 35.28 45.37 35.04
C VAL A 189 36.77 45.51 35.32
N ASN A 190 37.59 44.58 34.82
CA ASN A 190 39.03 44.63 35.04
C ASN A 190 39.64 45.87 34.36
N PHE A 191 39.26 46.17 33.12
CA PHE A 191 39.71 47.38 32.41
C PHE A 191 39.37 48.67 33.18
N THR A 192 38.14 48.81 33.68
CA THR A 192 37.73 49.99 34.46
C THR A 192 38.43 50.06 35.81
N CYS A 193 38.61 48.94 36.51
CA CYS A 193 39.35 48.91 37.78
C CYS A 193 40.81 49.31 37.59
N THR A 194 41.43 48.88 36.48
CA THR A 194 42.81 49.22 36.15
C THR A 194 42.95 50.70 35.77
N SER A 195 41.99 51.27 35.03
CA SER A 195 42.03 52.69 34.66
C SER A 195 41.84 53.60 35.87
N HIS A 196 40.97 53.23 36.81
CA HIS A 196 40.76 54.00 38.04
C HIS A 196 42.03 54.02 38.90
N PHE A 197 42.70 52.88 39.04
CA PHE A 197 43.95 52.79 39.81
C PHE A 197 45.08 53.64 39.23
N ASN A 198 45.20 53.73 37.90
CA ASN A 198 46.21 54.58 37.25
C ASN A 198 45.88 56.08 37.28
N SER A 199 44.61 56.46 37.50
CA SER A 199 44.22 57.87 37.63
C SER A 199 44.37 58.42 39.06
N SER A 200 44.72 57.58 40.03
CA SER A 200 44.88 57.94 41.45
C SER A 200 46.35 57.94 41.92
N GLN A 201 47.32 57.77 41.00
CA GLN A 201 48.74 58.11 41.19
C GLN A 201 49.03 59.46 40.55
#